data_AF-A0A951A3W1-F1
#
_entry.id   AF-A0A951A3W1-F1
#
_cell.length_a   1.000
_cell.length_b   1.000
_cell.length_c   1.000
_cell.angle_alpha   90.00
_cell.angle_beta   90.00
_cell.angle_gamma   90.00
#
_symmetry.space_group_name_H-M   'P 1'
#
loop_
_entity.id
_entity.type
_entity.pdbx_description
1 polymer ?
#
loop_
_entity_poly.entity_id
_entity_poly.type
_entity_poly.pdbx_seq_one_letter_code
_entity_poly.pdbx_strand_id
1 'polypeptide(L)' 'LVTVDPEKLERVSSLALAEGVVLTVIGEVSGSEITVPGEAPMPVSSLRDVHESWLPRFMGSAVLSH' A
#
# COMPACT_ATOMS: atom_id res chain seq x y z
N LEU A 1 3.92 8.46 -3.56
CA LEU A 1 4.31 7.13 -4.10
C LEU A 1 3.73 7.01 -5.49
N VAL A 2 4.48 6.40 -6.40
CA VAL A 2 4.04 6.16 -7.79
C VAL A 2 4.46 4.75 -8.17
N THR A 3 3.62 4.08 -8.95
CA THR A 3 3.92 2.80 -9.59
C THR A 3 4.18 3.03 -11.07
N VAL A 4 5.11 2.29 -11.66
CA VAL A 4 5.45 2.38 -13.08
C VAL A 4 5.58 0.97 -13.64
N ASP A 5 5.33 0.81 -14.94
CA ASP A 5 5.68 -0.45 -15.62
C ASP A 5 7.19 -0.69 -15.48
N PRO A 6 7.65 -1.93 -15.28
CA PRO A 6 9.07 -2.24 -15.10
C PRO A 6 9.95 -1.70 -16.25
N GLU A 7 9.45 -1.75 -17.48
CA GLU A 7 10.11 -1.24 -18.69
C GLU A 7 10.36 0.28 -18.67
N LYS A 8 9.61 1.03 -17.84
CA LYS A 8 9.72 2.48 -17.72
C LYS A 8 10.61 2.92 -16.56
N LEU A 9 11.09 1.99 -15.73
CA LEU A 9 11.84 2.30 -14.51
C LEU A 9 13.14 3.08 -14.81
N GLU A 10 13.89 2.68 -15.84
CA GLU A 10 15.13 3.35 -16.23
C GLU A 10 14.89 4.80 -16.67
N ARG A 11 13.82 5.02 -17.45
CA ARG A 11 13.44 6.35 -17.91
C ARG A 11 13.07 7.27 -16.74
N VAL A 12 12.29 6.76 -15.79
CA VAL A 12 11.87 7.54 -14.61
C VAL A 12 13.06 7.83 -13.69
N SER A 13 13.95 6.86 -13.50
CA SER A 13 15.20 7.05 -12.74
C SER A 13 16.10 8.11 -13.35
N SER A 14 16.22 8.12 -14.68
CA SER A 14 17.01 9.12 -15.42
C SER A 14 16.43 10.52 -15.29
N LEU A 15 15.10 10.66 -15.38
CA LEU A 15 14.41 11.94 -15.17
C LEU A 15 14.60 12.45 -13.73
N ALA A 16 14.48 11.57 -12.74
CA ALA A 16 14.71 11.95 -11.34
C ALA A 16 16.15 12.43 -11.12
N LEU A 17 17.14 11.71 -11.65
CA LEU A 17 18.55 12.10 -11.57
C LEU A 17 18.82 13.46 -12.24
N ALA A 18 18.26 13.70 -13.42
CA ALA A 18 18.43 14.96 -14.15
C ALA A 18 17.90 16.18 -13.37
N GLU A 19 16.84 15.99 -12.59
CA GLU A 19 16.24 17.01 -11.74
C GLU A 19 16.82 17.04 -10.31
N GLY A 20 17.83 16.21 -10.02
CA GLY A 20 18.42 16.10 -8.67
C GLY A 20 17.46 15.53 -7.62
N VAL A 21 16.42 14.82 -8.04
CA VAL A 21 15.43 14.20 -7.16
C VAL A 21 15.90 12.83 -6.71
N VAL A 22 15.91 12.60 -5.40
CA VAL A 22 16.20 11.28 -4.82
C VAL A 22 15.03 10.33 -5.08
N LEU A 23 15.32 9.20 -5.73
CA LEU A 23 14.37 8.13 -5.99
C LEU A 23 14.78 6.85 -5.24
N THR A 24 13.80 6.14 -4.70
CA THR A 24 14.00 4.83 -4.06
C THR A 24 12.97 3.85 -4.59
N VAL A 25 13.43 2.69 -5.05
CA VAL A 25 12.57 1.57 -5.41
C VAL A 25 12.24 0.80 -4.15
N ILE A 26 10.96 0.79 -3.77
CA ILE A 26 10.48 0.15 -2.53
C ILE A 26 10.18 -1.33 -2.76
N GLY A 27 9.77 -1.69 -3.98
CA GLY A 27 9.41 -3.06 -4.36
C GLY A 27 8.52 -3.08 -5.59
N GLU A 28 7.77 -4.16 -5.73
CA GLU A 28 6.87 -4.42 -6.86
C GLU A 28 5.44 -4.62 -6.36
N VAL A 29 4.47 -4.39 -7.24
CA VAL A 29 3.05 -4.65 -6.95
C VAL A 29 2.65 -5.94 -7.66
N SER A 30 2.21 -6.93 -6.90
CA SER A 30 1.68 -8.18 -7.43
C SER A 30 0.69 -8.83 -6.46
N GLY A 31 -0.17 -9.70 -6.99
CA GLY A 31 -1.04 -10.55 -6.17
C GLY A 31 -2.06 -9.79 -5.32
N SER A 32 -2.48 -10.44 -4.23
CA SER A 32 -3.51 -9.97 -3.30
C SER A 32 -3.02 -9.92 -1.85
N GLU A 33 -1.70 -9.96 -1.65
CA GLU A 33 -1.04 -9.96 -0.35
C GLU A 33 0.06 -8.90 -0.34
N ILE A 34 0.31 -8.33 0.83
CA ILE A 34 1.45 -7.47 1.09
C ILE A 34 2.54 -8.34 1.71
N THR A 35 3.72 -8.32 1.10
CA THR A 35 4.89 -9.05 1.59
C THR A 35 5.99 -8.06 1.95
N VAL A 36 6.61 -8.28 3.11
CA VAL A 36 7.78 -7.52 3.57
C VAL A 36 8.86 -8.54 3.93
N PRO A 37 10.11 -8.37 3.48
CA PRO A 37 11.18 -9.30 3.83
C PRO A 37 11.31 -9.50 5.34
N GLY A 38 11.21 -10.75 5.80
CA GLY A 38 11.29 -11.11 7.21
C GLY A 38 9.95 -11.12 7.96
N GLU A 39 8.86 -10.69 7.33
CA GLU A 39 7.51 -10.69 7.91
C GLU A 39 6.61 -11.75 7.26
N ALA A 40 5.57 -12.16 7.98
CA ALA A 40 4.53 -13.00 7.41
C ALA A 40 3.72 -12.24 6.35
N PRO A 41 3.38 -12.86 5.19
CA PRO A 41 2.49 -12.25 4.21
C PRO A 41 1.15 -11.84 4.83
N MET A 42 0.65 -10.65 4.46
CA MET A 42 -0.61 -10.12 4.95
C MET A 42 -1.63 -9.96 3.81
N PRO A 43 -2.78 -10.65 3.85
CA PRO A 43 -3.81 -10.47 2.84
C PRO A 43 -4.37 -9.05 2.80
N VAL A 44 -4.48 -8.47 1.60
CA VAL A 44 -5.04 -7.12 1.41
C VAL A 44 -6.51 -7.07 1.85
N SER A 45 -7.24 -8.17 1.69
CA SER A 45 -8.63 -8.28 2.16
C SER A 45 -8.76 -8.06 3.66
N SER A 46 -7.85 -8.63 4.46
CA SER A 46 -7.85 -8.47 5.91
C SER A 46 -7.63 -7.00 6.31
N LEU A 47 -6.71 -6.32 5.63
CA LEU A 47 -6.46 -4.89 5.85
C LEU A 47 -7.67 -4.03 5.48
N ARG A 48 -8.28 -4.31 4.33
CA ARG A 48 -9.51 -3.64 3.88
C ARG A 48 -10.63 -3.81 4.89
N ASP A 49 -10.87 -5.04 5.33
CA ASP A 49 -11.97 -5.34 6.24
C ASP A 49 -11.80 -4.60 7.58
N VAL A 50 -10.59 -4.57 8.14
CA VAL A 50 -10.29 -3.81 9.37
C VAL A 50 -10.45 -2.31 9.15
N HIS A 51 -9.93 -1.79 8.04
CA HIS A 51 -9.99 -0.35 7.72
C HIS A 51 -11.42 0.13 7.49
N GLU A 52 -12.25 -0.64 6.78
CA GLU A 52 -13.60 -0.24 6.40
C GLU A 52 -14.63 -0.55 7.49
N SER A 53 -14.44 -1.63 8.27
CA SER A 53 -15.39 -2.02 9.32
C SER A 53 -15.30 -1.16 10.59
N TRP A 54 -14.27 -0.30 10.71
CA TRP A 54 -14.03 0.44 11.95
C TRP A 54 -15.21 1.35 12.33
N LEU A 55 -15.69 2.18 11.39
CA LEU A 55 -16.74 3.15 11.63
C LEU A 55 -18.10 2.48 11.84
N PRO A 56 -18.52 1.50 11.01
CA PRO A 56 -19.73 0.73 11.28
C PRO A 56 -19.73 0.07 12.67
N ARG A 57 -18.61 -0.51 13.10
CA ARG A 57 -18.48 -1.11 14.43
C ARG A 57 -18.62 -0.07 15.55
N PHE A 58 -17.98 1.09 15.39
CA PHE A 58 -18.07 2.19 16.34
C PHE A 58 -19.50 2.75 16.45
N MET A 59 -20.19 2.94 15.32
CA MET A 59 -21.58 3.41 15.32
C MET A 59 -22.53 2.37 15.91
N GLY A 60 -22.32 1.08 15.61
CA GLY A 60 -23.10 -0.02 16.19
C GLY A 60 -22.95 -0.14 17.70
N SER A 61 -21.76 0.11 18.26
CA SER A 61 -21.56 0.14 19.71
C SER A 61 -22.22 1.34 20.37
N ALA A 62 -22.25 2.51 19.70
CA ALA A 62 -22.97 3.68 20.19
C ALA A 62 -24.50 3.46 20.24
N VAL A 63 -25.05 2.69 19.30
CA VAL A 63 -26.49 2.40 19.23
C VAL A 63 -26.95 1.37 20.29
N LEU A 64 -26.08 0.47 20.75
CA LEU A 64 -26.39 -0.53 21.78
C LEU A 64 -26.15 -0.05 23.23
N SER A 65 -25.85 1.24 23.41
CA SER A 65 -25.57 1.86 24.72
C SER A 65 -26.80 2.50 25.39
N HIS A 66 -28.02 2.15 24.97
CA HIS A 66 -29.28 2.64 25.54
C HIS A 66 -30.19 1.50 26.00
#